data_AF-A0A9N8D2V3-F1
#
_entry.id   AF-A0A9N8D2V3-F1
#
_cell.length_a   1.000
_cell.length_b   1.000
_cell.length_c   1.000
_cell.angle_alpha   90.00
_cell.angle_beta   90.00
_cell.angle_gamma   90.00
#
_symmetry.space_group_name_H-M   'P 1'
#
loop_
_entity.id
_entity.type
_entity.pdbx_description
1 polymer ?
#
loop_
_entity_poly.entity_id
_entity_poly.type
_entity_poly.pdbx_seq_one_letter_code
_entity_poly.pdbx_strand_id
1 'polypeptide(L)'
;MNINPAFNYKRNRDKLFANLISIIDGVLSDCELSDSEILYITTWLSDSEVISSNPFVMLLQERISRVLEDGVITAEERQEIKQTLLDVQRAIMDMPNVDLYSKESDINLLNGLCKGIVADKDLSIDEINYLDWWLTQNGMLKRNYPGKHLYQLVKAIKEDGVIDQNESDLLYKALVDFSGTDLNTGIVDGLSCQLPCDDIDSLDLYGASFCLTGNFVLGKRSIVSKMIEDAGGSVTDRVTQSTDYLVIGGLSSRDWRYSTHGRKIEKAIDDRDSGKSSVKITTEDILMKYLPAS
;
A
#
# COMPACT_ATOMS: atom_id res chain seq x y z
N MET A 1 -13.94 12.01 19.87
CA MET A 1 -14.06 10.61 20.33
C MET A 1 -12.66 10.14 20.70
N ASN A 2 -12.43 9.80 21.96
CA ASN A 2 -11.13 9.29 22.45
C ASN A 2 -10.94 7.86 21.92
N ILE A 3 -10.10 7.70 20.90
CA ILE A 3 -9.66 6.41 20.39
C ILE A 3 -8.56 5.90 21.34
N ASN A 4 -8.71 4.68 21.86
CA ASN A 4 -7.79 4.10 22.84
C ASN A 4 -6.37 3.96 22.24
N PRO A 5 -5.34 4.65 22.77
CA PRO A 5 -3.98 4.61 22.22
C PRO A 5 -3.39 3.20 22.18
N ALA A 6 -3.78 2.31 23.11
CA ALA A 6 -3.31 0.92 23.13
C ALA A 6 -3.87 0.09 21.95
N PHE A 7 -5.05 0.42 21.44
CA PHE A 7 -5.67 -0.29 20.32
C PHE A 7 -4.97 0.06 18.99
N ASN A 8 -4.62 1.34 18.80
CA ASN A 8 -3.83 1.77 17.64
C ASN A 8 -2.41 1.18 17.68
N TYR A 9 -1.81 1.08 18.87
CA TYR A 9 -0.50 0.47 19.03
C TYR A 9 -0.45 -0.98 18.56
N LYS A 10 -1.39 -1.83 19.02
CA LYS A 10 -1.43 -3.24 18.61
C LYS A 10 -1.61 -3.38 17.09
N ARG A 11 -2.55 -2.64 16.52
CA ARG A 11 -2.84 -2.69 15.08
C ARG A 11 -1.66 -2.22 14.23
N ASN A 12 -1.00 -1.13 14.63
CA ASN A 12 0.20 -0.63 13.95
C ASN A 12 1.36 -1.62 14.06
N ARG A 13 1.53 -2.24 15.22
CA ARG A 13 2.53 -3.28 15.44
C ARG A 13 2.29 -4.50 14.54
N ASP A 14 1.06 -5.02 14.51
CA ASP A 14 0.72 -6.21 13.72
C ASP A 14 0.85 -5.92 12.21
N LYS A 15 0.50 -4.69 11.77
CA LYS A 15 0.80 -4.18 10.41
C LYS A 15 2.29 -4.25 10.09
N LEU A 16 3.15 -3.73 10.95
CA LEU A 16 4.59 -3.70 10.69
C LEU A 16 5.20 -5.10 10.69
N PHE A 17 4.72 -6.01 11.55
CA PHE A 17 5.15 -7.41 11.49
C PHE A 17 4.73 -8.11 10.19
N ALA A 18 3.48 -7.92 9.76
CA ALA A 18 3.01 -8.44 8.47
C ALA A 18 3.83 -7.87 7.31
N ASN A 19 4.10 -6.56 7.31
CA ASN A 19 4.98 -5.95 6.32
C ASN A 19 6.37 -6.56 6.34
N LEU A 20 7.03 -6.66 7.51
CA LEU A 20 8.39 -7.18 7.62
C LEU A 20 8.49 -8.64 7.13
N ILE A 21 7.51 -9.49 7.47
CA ILE A 21 7.47 -10.88 7.01
C ILE A 21 7.55 -10.94 5.48
N SER A 22 6.73 -10.15 4.79
CA SER A 22 6.66 -10.20 3.34
C SER A 22 7.69 -9.31 2.63
N ILE A 23 8.27 -8.30 3.30
CA ILE A 23 9.48 -7.62 2.79
C ILE A 23 10.60 -8.64 2.66
N ILE A 24 10.78 -9.49 3.69
CA ILE A 24 11.77 -10.57 3.67
C ILE A 24 11.48 -11.58 2.55
N ASP A 25 10.21 -11.91 2.31
CA ASP A 25 9.85 -12.76 1.16
C ASP A 25 10.22 -12.11 -0.17
N GLY A 26 9.94 -10.81 -0.33
CA GLY A 26 10.22 -10.08 -1.56
C GLY A 26 11.70 -10.01 -1.87
N VAL A 27 12.50 -9.52 -0.91
CA VAL A 27 13.96 -9.34 -1.09
C VAL A 27 14.76 -10.65 -1.16
N LEU A 28 14.11 -11.80 -0.97
CA LEU A 28 14.75 -13.11 -1.07
C LEU A 28 14.12 -13.97 -2.17
N SER A 29 13.21 -13.40 -2.96
CA SER A 29 12.40 -14.16 -3.91
C SER A 29 13.20 -14.66 -5.13
N ASP A 30 14.24 -13.92 -5.53
CA ASP A 30 15.20 -14.30 -6.56
C ASP A 30 16.42 -15.07 -6.02
N CYS A 31 16.46 -15.31 -4.70
CA CYS A 31 17.57 -15.90 -3.95
C CYS A 31 18.88 -15.10 -3.92
N GLU A 32 18.94 -13.91 -4.50
CA GLU A 32 20.04 -12.98 -4.33
C GLU A 32 19.68 -11.95 -3.23
N LEU A 33 20.67 -11.22 -2.73
CA LEU A 33 20.41 -10.16 -1.75
C LEU A 33 21.41 -9.05 -2.05
N SER A 34 20.95 -8.06 -2.81
CA SER A 34 21.72 -6.90 -3.22
C SER A 34 22.00 -5.96 -2.05
N ASP A 35 23.04 -5.12 -2.21
CA ASP A 35 23.36 -4.08 -1.23
C ASP A 35 22.23 -3.04 -1.13
N SER A 36 21.49 -2.81 -2.24
CA SER A 36 20.31 -1.95 -2.29
C SER A 36 19.18 -2.46 -1.40
N GLU A 37 18.91 -3.78 -1.41
CA GLU A 37 17.91 -4.40 -0.55
C GLU A 37 18.30 -4.36 0.92
N ILE A 38 19.59 -4.57 1.23
CA ILE A 38 20.10 -4.46 2.60
C ILE A 38 19.92 -3.02 3.09
N LEU A 39 20.25 -2.02 2.27
CA LEU A 39 20.04 -0.61 2.58
C LEU A 39 18.55 -0.29 2.76
N TYR A 40 17.69 -0.83 1.90
CA TYR A 40 16.24 -0.67 1.98
C TYR A 40 15.68 -1.20 3.30
N ILE A 41 16.02 -2.44 3.66
CA ILE A 41 15.60 -3.07 4.92
C ILE A 41 16.12 -2.27 6.11
N THR A 42 17.37 -1.82 6.07
CA THR A 42 17.97 -0.98 7.13
C THR A 42 17.18 0.30 7.34
N THR A 43 16.83 0.98 6.25
CA THR A 43 16.07 2.24 6.29
C THR A 43 14.65 1.97 6.79
N TRP A 44 13.98 0.93 6.28
CA TRP A 44 12.62 0.57 6.67
C TRP A 44 12.52 0.19 8.15
N LEU A 45 13.51 -0.54 8.67
CA LEU A 45 13.61 -0.89 10.09
C LEU A 45 13.83 0.35 10.97
N SER A 46 14.59 1.33 10.48
CA SER A 46 14.83 2.59 11.19
C SER A 46 13.56 3.44 11.33
N ASP A 47 12.72 3.44 10.30
CA ASP A 47 11.42 4.14 10.32
C ASP A 47 10.33 3.40 11.12
N SER A 48 10.56 2.12 11.44
CA SER A 48 9.60 1.23 12.09
C SER A 48 9.65 1.27 13.63
N GLU A 49 9.53 2.47 14.21
CA GLU A 49 9.71 2.72 15.66
C GLU A 49 8.86 1.81 16.56
N VAL A 50 7.64 1.46 16.15
CA VAL A 50 6.69 0.67 16.96
C VAL A 50 7.18 -0.75 17.22
N ILE A 51 7.94 -1.34 16.28
CA ILE A 51 8.50 -2.70 16.42
C ILE A 51 9.98 -2.70 16.81
N SER A 52 10.62 -1.52 16.91
CA SER A 52 12.05 -1.38 17.22
C SER A 52 12.47 -2.04 18.54
N SER A 53 11.57 -2.11 19.53
CA SER A 53 11.82 -2.75 20.83
C SER A 53 11.62 -4.27 20.84
N ASN A 54 11.21 -4.86 19.72
CA ASN A 54 11.05 -6.30 19.62
C ASN A 54 12.43 -7.00 19.59
N PRO A 55 12.66 -8.07 20.39
CA PRO A 55 13.96 -8.72 20.46
C PRO A 55 14.49 -9.25 19.12
N PHE A 56 13.61 -9.75 18.24
CA PHE A 56 14.01 -10.26 16.93
C PHE A 56 14.36 -9.12 15.98
N VAL A 57 13.59 -8.02 16.02
CA VAL A 57 13.88 -6.82 15.24
C VAL A 57 15.19 -6.17 15.68
N MET A 58 15.44 -6.07 16.98
CA MET A 58 16.71 -5.58 17.52
C MET A 58 17.90 -6.44 17.09
N LEU A 59 17.75 -7.77 17.14
CA LEU A 59 18.78 -8.70 16.68
C LEU A 59 19.10 -8.48 15.19
N LEU A 60 18.07 -8.31 14.37
CA LEU A 60 18.24 -8.02 12.94
C LEU A 60 18.97 -6.70 12.72
N GLN A 61 18.56 -5.63 13.41
CA GLN A 61 19.20 -4.31 13.32
C GLN A 61 20.67 -4.36 13.78
N GLU A 62 20.99 -5.06 14.87
CA GLU A 62 22.35 -5.21 15.37
C GLU A 62 23.24 -5.97 14.37
N ARG A 63 22.71 -7.05 13.78
CA ARG A 63 23.43 -7.87 12.80
C ARG A 63 23.73 -7.08 11.54
N ILE A 64 22.74 -6.39 11.00
CA ILE A 64 22.92 -5.53 9.82
C ILE A 64 23.89 -4.40 10.13
N SER A 65 23.75 -3.72 11.28
CA SER A 65 24.66 -2.64 11.68
C SER A 65 26.11 -3.12 11.73
N ARG A 66 26.37 -4.32 12.26
CA ARG A 66 27.72 -4.89 12.34
C ARG A 66 28.32 -5.15 10.97
N VAL A 67 27.52 -5.68 10.04
CA VAL A 67 27.96 -5.94 8.65
C VAL A 67 28.21 -4.64 7.89
N LEU A 68 27.49 -3.56 8.21
CA LEU A 68 27.67 -2.26 7.58
C LEU A 68 28.80 -1.41 8.19
N GLU A 69 29.42 -1.84 9.30
CA GLU A 69 30.43 -1.04 10.04
C GLU A 69 31.70 -0.77 9.23
N ASP A 70 32.17 -1.73 8.43
CA ASP A 70 33.39 -1.61 7.65
C ASP A 70 33.15 -1.03 6.23
N GLY A 71 31.88 -0.83 5.87
CA GLY A 71 31.43 -0.26 4.60
C GLY A 71 31.54 -1.21 3.40
N VAL A 72 31.84 -2.50 3.60
CA VAL A 72 31.96 -3.49 2.51
C VAL A 72 31.24 -4.78 2.89
N ILE A 73 30.16 -5.10 2.18
CA ILE A 73 29.40 -6.33 2.44
C ILE A 73 30.06 -7.50 1.69
N THR A 74 30.68 -8.41 2.43
CA THR A 74 31.25 -9.65 1.89
C THR A 74 30.19 -10.69 1.56
N ALA A 75 30.55 -11.72 0.77
CA ALA A 75 29.63 -12.81 0.44
C ALA A 75 29.23 -13.62 1.68
N GLU A 76 30.16 -13.81 2.61
CA GLU A 76 29.91 -14.47 3.89
C GLU A 76 28.92 -13.67 4.76
N GLU A 77 29.10 -12.35 4.85
CA GLU A 77 28.20 -11.48 5.61
C GLU A 77 26.82 -11.37 4.99
N ARG A 78 26.73 -11.32 3.66
CA ARG A 78 25.45 -11.38 2.93
C ARG A 78 24.70 -12.67 3.26
N GLN A 79 25.40 -13.80 3.32
CA GLN A 79 24.81 -15.08 3.71
C GLN A 79 24.36 -15.09 5.18
N GLU A 80 25.11 -14.44 6.08
CA GLU A 80 24.72 -14.25 7.48
C GLU A 80 23.45 -13.39 7.61
N ILE A 81 23.36 -12.29 6.86
CA ILE A 81 22.16 -11.44 6.82
C ILE A 81 20.97 -12.25 6.30
N LYS A 82 21.14 -12.96 5.18
CA LYS A 82 20.08 -13.82 4.62
C LYS A 82 19.56 -14.83 5.62
N GLN A 83 20.45 -15.51 6.35
CA GLN A 83 20.05 -16.45 7.39
C GLN A 83 19.32 -15.75 8.54
N THR A 84 19.81 -14.58 8.96
CA THR A 84 19.19 -13.78 10.03
C THR A 84 17.78 -13.31 9.64
N LEU A 85 17.57 -12.87 8.39
CA LEU A 85 16.26 -12.48 7.88
C LEU A 85 15.27 -13.66 7.97
N LEU A 86 15.67 -14.84 7.50
CA LEU A 86 14.84 -16.05 7.57
C LEU A 86 14.50 -16.45 9.03
N ASP A 87 15.46 -16.36 9.94
CA ASP A 87 15.26 -16.70 11.34
C ASP A 87 14.32 -15.70 12.04
N VAL A 88 14.46 -14.41 11.75
CA VAL A 88 13.56 -13.36 12.24
C VAL A 88 12.15 -13.52 11.66
N GLN A 89 12.03 -13.81 10.37
CA GLN A 89 10.76 -14.06 9.71
C GLN A 89 10.00 -15.19 10.40
N ARG A 90 10.66 -16.33 10.62
CA ARG A 90 10.10 -17.49 11.34
C ARG A 90 9.71 -17.14 12.76
N ALA A 91 10.59 -16.44 13.49
CA ALA A 91 10.33 -16.05 14.85
C ALA A 91 9.11 -15.14 14.98
N ILE A 92 8.91 -14.19 14.05
CA ILE A 92 7.73 -13.31 14.01
C ILE A 92 6.45 -14.11 13.69
N MET A 93 6.51 -15.02 12.73
CA MET A 93 5.37 -15.89 12.38
C MET A 93 4.92 -16.78 13.55
N ASP A 94 5.86 -17.22 14.38
CA ASP A 94 5.58 -18.04 15.57
C ASP A 94 5.15 -17.20 16.80
N MET A 95 5.17 -15.86 16.72
CA MET A 95 4.80 -15.02 17.87
C MET A 95 3.31 -15.16 18.23
N PRO A 96 2.99 -15.42 19.50
CA PRO A 96 1.60 -15.43 19.93
C PRO A 96 1.03 -14.01 19.87
N ASN A 97 -0.23 -13.90 19.43
CA ASN A 97 -1.00 -12.64 19.37
C ASN A 97 -0.59 -11.66 18.25
N VAL A 98 0.05 -12.12 17.19
CA VAL A 98 0.13 -11.41 15.91
C VAL A 98 -0.98 -11.94 15.01
N ASP A 99 -1.85 -11.06 14.52
CA ASP A 99 -2.91 -11.44 13.58
C ASP A 99 -2.36 -11.47 12.16
N LEU A 100 -2.07 -12.67 11.65
CA LEU A 100 -1.58 -12.89 10.30
C LEU A 100 -2.65 -13.40 9.31
N TYR A 101 -3.88 -13.64 9.77
CA TYR A 101 -4.91 -14.36 9.01
C TYR A 101 -6.15 -13.50 8.70
N SER A 102 -6.20 -12.26 9.16
CA SER A 102 -7.27 -11.34 8.82
C SER A 102 -7.11 -10.72 7.44
N LYS A 103 -8.21 -10.22 6.89
CA LYS A 103 -8.22 -9.46 5.63
C LYS A 103 -7.25 -8.27 5.66
N GLU A 104 -7.10 -7.64 6.82
CA GLU A 104 -6.17 -6.53 6.98
C GLU A 104 -4.72 -7.01 6.94
N SER A 105 -4.43 -8.16 7.55
CA SER A 105 -3.12 -8.80 7.45
C SER A 105 -2.77 -9.15 6.01
N ASP A 106 -3.68 -9.78 5.24
CA ASP A 106 -3.43 -10.14 3.84
C ASP A 106 -2.96 -8.91 3.03
N ILE A 107 -3.58 -7.75 3.26
CA ILE A 107 -3.22 -6.51 2.58
C ILE A 107 -1.84 -5.99 3.03
N ASN A 108 -1.52 -6.11 4.32
CA ASN A 108 -0.21 -5.71 4.84
C ASN A 108 0.90 -6.66 4.35
N LEU A 109 0.65 -7.96 4.29
CA LEU A 109 1.55 -8.94 3.69
C LEU A 109 1.79 -8.61 2.22
N LEU A 110 0.74 -8.33 1.43
CA LEU A 110 0.92 -7.90 0.04
C LEU A 110 1.73 -6.60 -0.07
N ASN A 111 1.49 -5.63 0.82
CA ASN A 111 2.25 -4.38 0.86
C ASN A 111 3.73 -4.65 1.16
N GLY A 112 4.03 -5.47 2.17
CA GLY A 112 5.38 -5.90 2.49
C GLY A 112 6.05 -6.59 1.30
N LEU A 113 5.33 -7.48 0.62
CA LEU A 113 5.85 -8.18 -0.55
C LEU A 113 6.23 -7.21 -1.67
N CYS A 114 5.33 -6.30 -2.02
CA CYS A 114 5.58 -5.29 -3.06
C CYS A 114 6.80 -4.43 -2.68
N LYS A 115 6.91 -4.06 -1.40
CA LYS A 115 8.04 -3.30 -0.86
C LYS A 115 9.38 -4.01 -0.99
N GLY A 116 9.41 -5.32 -0.74
CA GLY A 116 10.62 -6.12 -0.89
C GLY A 116 11.03 -6.22 -2.35
N ILE A 117 10.08 -6.55 -3.23
CA ILE A 117 10.33 -6.73 -4.67
C ILE A 117 10.82 -5.43 -5.36
N VAL A 118 10.37 -4.25 -4.93
CA VAL A 118 10.80 -2.99 -5.59
C VAL A 118 12.10 -2.42 -5.03
N ALA A 119 12.72 -3.07 -4.04
CA ALA A 119 13.76 -2.50 -3.19
C ALA A 119 15.08 -2.20 -3.91
N ASP A 120 15.43 -2.97 -4.94
CA ASP A 120 16.66 -2.81 -5.71
C ASP A 120 16.49 -2.03 -7.04
N LYS A 121 15.24 -1.70 -7.40
CA LYS A 121 14.82 -1.04 -8.65
C LYS A 121 14.91 -1.91 -9.91
N ASP A 122 15.19 -3.20 -9.80
CA ASP A 122 15.31 -4.09 -10.96
C ASP A 122 14.41 -5.32 -10.78
N LEU A 123 13.27 -5.31 -11.45
CA LEU A 123 12.27 -6.36 -11.28
C LEU A 123 12.64 -7.60 -12.12
N SER A 124 13.09 -8.65 -11.47
CA SER A 124 13.51 -9.90 -12.11
C SER A 124 12.35 -10.83 -12.44
N ILE A 125 12.57 -11.76 -13.38
CA ILE A 125 11.56 -12.76 -13.76
C ILE A 125 11.18 -13.65 -12.57
N ASP A 126 12.13 -13.96 -11.70
CA ASP A 126 11.89 -14.80 -10.52
C ASP A 126 11.00 -14.09 -9.50
N GLU A 127 11.19 -12.78 -9.29
CA GLU A 127 10.33 -11.96 -8.44
C GLU A 127 8.91 -11.86 -9.00
N ILE A 128 8.76 -11.68 -10.31
CA ILE A 128 7.44 -11.64 -10.97
C ILE A 128 6.74 -12.99 -10.83
N ASN A 129 7.48 -14.09 -10.98
CA ASN A 129 6.94 -15.42 -10.77
C ASN A 129 6.54 -15.67 -9.32
N TYR A 130 7.34 -15.17 -8.36
CA TYR A 130 7.02 -15.25 -6.94
C TYR A 130 5.76 -14.44 -6.62
N LEU A 131 5.64 -13.21 -7.12
CA LEU A 131 4.46 -12.37 -6.96
C LEU A 131 3.20 -13.02 -7.55
N ASP A 132 3.31 -13.61 -8.75
CA ASP A 132 2.20 -14.34 -9.39
C ASP A 132 1.75 -15.55 -8.55
N TRP A 133 2.71 -16.33 -8.04
CA TRP A 133 2.43 -17.44 -7.15
C TRP A 133 1.75 -16.95 -5.87
N TRP A 134 2.28 -15.92 -5.23
CA TRP A 134 1.77 -15.36 -3.97
C TRP A 134 0.33 -14.83 -4.13
N LEU A 135 0.06 -14.06 -5.20
CA LEU A 135 -1.29 -13.55 -5.49
C LEU A 135 -2.26 -14.68 -5.87
N THR A 136 -1.77 -15.77 -6.48
CA THR A 136 -2.60 -16.94 -6.82
C THR A 136 -3.03 -17.72 -5.58
N GLN A 137 -2.18 -17.83 -4.55
CA GLN A 137 -2.54 -18.47 -3.28
C GLN A 137 -3.56 -17.64 -2.47
N ASN A 138 -3.49 -16.31 -2.59
CA ASN A 138 -4.33 -15.39 -1.82
C ASN A 138 -5.69 -15.13 -2.49
N GLY A 139 -6.62 -16.08 -2.31
CA GLY A 139 -7.94 -16.06 -2.95
C GLY A 139 -8.81 -14.82 -2.67
N MET A 140 -8.65 -14.16 -1.51
CA MET A 140 -9.37 -12.91 -1.20
C MET A 140 -8.82 -11.73 -2.00
N LEU A 141 -7.50 -11.58 -2.09
CA LEU A 141 -6.83 -10.50 -2.80
C LEU A 141 -6.96 -10.64 -4.31
N LYS A 142 -7.11 -11.87 -4.83
CA LYS A 142 -7.42 -12.11 -6.24
C LYS A 142 -8.73 -11.46 -6.71
N ARG A 143 -9.72 -11.31 -5.83
CA ARG A 143 -11.08 -10.88 -6.19
C ARG A 143 -11.45 -9.48 -5.70
N ASN A 144 -10.71 -8.94 -4.74
CA ASN A 144 -11.03 -7.67 -4.12
C ASN A 144 -9.85 -6.71 -4.21
N TYR A 145 -10.15 -5.42 -4.09
CA TYR A 145 -9.13 -4.40 -3.91
C TYR A 145 -8.35 -4.65 -2.60
N PRO A 146 -7.03 -4.40 -2.56
CA PRO A 146 -6.20 -3.80 -3.60
C PRO A 146 -5.49 -4.82 -4.50
N GLY A 147 -5.54 -6.12 -4.17
CA GLY A 147 -4.79 -7.16 -4.88
C GLY A 147 -5.33 -7.51 -6.27
N LYS A 148 -6.62 -7.27 -6.54
CA LYS A 148 -7.25 -7.65 -7.81
C LYS A 148 -6.57 -7.00 -9.02
N HIS A 149 -6.26 -5.71 -8.94
CA HIS A 149 -5.62 -4.98 -10.04
C HIS A 149 -4.21 -5.51 -10.31
N LEU A 150 -3.40 -5.69 -9.26
CA LEU A 150 -2.07 -6.29 -9.39
C LEU A 150 -2.14 -7.71 -9.96
N TYR A 151 -3.11 -8.52 -9.51
CA TYR A 151 -3.30 -9.87 -10.05
C TYR A 151 -3.64 -9.88 -11.54
N GLN A 152 -4.56 -9.00 -11.97
CA GLN A 152 -4.91 -8.88 -13.39
C GLN A 152 -3.72 -8.42 -14.22
N LEU A 153 -2.93 -7.48 -13.70
CA LEU A 153 -1.74 -6.97 -14.37
C LEU A 153 -0.67 -8.05 -14.55
N VAL A 154 -0.33 -8.76 -13.47
CA VAL A 154 0.65 -9.86 -13.52
C VAL A 154 0.19 -10.97 -14.46
N LYS A 155 -1.11 -11.28 -14.52
CA LYS A 155 -1.63 -12.27 -15.46
C LYS A 155 -1.58 -11.82 -16.92
N ALA A 156 -1.78 -10.54 -17.20
CA ALA A 156 -1.64 -9.99 -18.55
C ALA A 156 -0.19 -10.04 -19.03
N ILE A 157 0.76 -9.63 -18.18
CA ILE A 157 2.21 -9.66 -18.47
C ILE A 157 2.71 -11.09 -18.71
N LYS A 158 2.12 -12.09 -18.05
CA LYS A 158 2.51 -13.50 -18.22
C LYS A 158 1.75 -14.23 -19.32
N GLU A 159 0.84 -13.56 -20.04
CA GLU A 159 -0.08 -14.22 -20.97
C GLU A 159 0.64 -14.73 -22.23
N ASP A 160 1.60 -13.97 -22.74
CA ASP A 160 2.37 -14.33 -23.93
C ASP A 160 3.58 -15.25 -23.64
N GLY A 161 3.90 -15.44 -22.35
CA GLY A 161 4.99 -16.26 -21.86
C GLY A 161 6.38 -15.63 -21.95
N VAL A 162 6.49 -14.35 -22.32
CA VAL A 162 7.75 -13.62 -22.45
C VAL A 162 7.62 -12.25 -21.80
N ILE A 163 8.23 -12.09 -20.63
CA ILE A 163 8.22 -10.80 -19.93
C ILE A 163 9.26 -9.88 -20.59
N ASP A 164 8.80 -8.80 -21.20
CA ASP A 164 9.69 -7.78 -21.76
C ASP A 164 10.00 -6.63 -20.77
N GLN A 165 10.95 -5.76 -21.12
CA GLN A 165 11.35 -4.65 -20.26
C GLN A 165 10.22 -3.64 -20.03
N ASN A 166 9.39 -3.36 -21.03
CA ASN A 166 8.28 -2.42 -20.87
C ASN A 166 7.22 -2.98 -19.91
N GLU A 167 6.97 -4.29 -19.97
CA GLU A 167 6.07 -4.99 -19.06
C GLU A 167 6.62 -5.02 -17.63
N SER A 168 7.92 -5.28 -17.48
CA SER A 168 8.60 -5.20 -16.18
C SER A 168 8.55 -3.78 -15.60
N ASP A 169 8.85 -2.75 -16.40
CA ASP A 169 8.77 -1.34 -15.98
C ASP A 169 7.33 -0.93 -15.60
N LEU A 170 6.34 -1.43 -16.33
CA LEU A 170 4.93 -1.16 -16.07
C LEU A 170 4.47 -1.81 -14.75
N LEU A 171 4.91 -3.05 -14.49
CA LEU A 171 4.65 -3.72 -13.22
C LEU A 171 5.39 -3.06 -12.06
N TYR A 172 6.66 -2.72 -12.25
CA TYR A 172 7.47 -2.00 -11.27
C TYR A 172 6.78 -0.70 -10.83
N LYS A 173 6.31 0.09 -11.79
CA LYS A 173 5.54 1.31 -11.51
C LYS A 173 4.27 1.02 -10.71
N ALA A 174 3.51 0.00 -11.09
CA ALA A 174 2.30 -0.39 -10.37
C ALA A 174 2.59 -0.87 -8.93
N LEU A 175 3.73 -1.53 -8.69
CA LEU A 175 4.18 -1.97 -7.37
C LEU A 175 4.66 -0.81 -6.50
N VAL A 176 5.36 0.17 -7.09
CA VAL A 176 5.71 1.45 -6.46
C VAL A 176 4.45 2.22 -6.07
N ASP A 177 3.49 2.36 -6.99
CA ASP A 177 2.20 3.01 -6.77
C ASP A 177 1.32 2.26 -5.75
N PHE A 178 1.55 0.95 -5.56
CA PHE A 178 0.84 0.18 -4.54
C PHE A 178 1.49 0.33 -3.16
N SER A 179 2.81 0.20 -3.10
CA SER A 179 3.60 0.18 -1.87
C SER A 179 3.80 1.58 -1.28
N GLY A 180 3.74 2.61 -2.12
CA GLY A 180 4.12 3.98 -1.80
C GLY A 180 5.64 4.19 -1.78
N THR A 181 6.45 3.18 -2.09
CA THR A 181 7.91 3.27 -2.01
C THR A 181 8.46 4.14 -3.14
N ASP A 182 9.07 5.28 -2.81
CA ASP A 182 9.79 6.12 -3.77
C ASP A 182 11.28 6.17 -3.43
N LEU A 183 12.01 5.19 -3.95
CA LEU A 183 13.45 5.08 -3.80
C LEU A 183 14.24 6.19 -4.50
N ASN A 184 13.61 7.00 -5.37
CA ASN A 184 14.29 8.14 -6.00
C ASN A 184 14.31 9.36 -5.07
N THR A 185 13.36 9.45 -4.13
CA THR A 185 13.32 10.47 -3.08
C THR A 185 13.82 9.98 -1.72
N GLY A 186 14.23 8.71 -1.63
CA GLY A 186 14.73 8.09 -0.38
C GLY A 186 13.62 7.63 0.56
N ILE A 187 12.38 7.53 0.05
CA ILE A 187 11.21 7.13 0.81
C ILE A 187 11.02 5.61 0.69
N VAL A 188 11.40 4.87 1.74
CA VAL A 188 11.31 3.40 1.78
C VAL A 188 9.98 2.88 2.35
N ASP A 189 9.29 3.70 3.14
CA ASP A 189 7.90 3.50 3.50
C ASP A 189 7.17 4.79 3.16
N GLY A 190 6.88 4.98 1.88
CA GLY A 190 5.99 6.07 1.55
C GLY A 190 4.63 5.70 2.10
N LEU A 191 4.15 6.59 2.96
CA LEU A 191 2.78 6.64 3.45
C LEU A 191 1.86 6.47 2.23
N SER A 192 1.47 5.23 1.95
CA SER A 192 0.74 4.72 0.78
C SER A 192 0.32 5.78 -0.24
N CYS A 193 0.94 5.80 -1.42
CA CYS A 193 0.62 6.71 -2.52
C CYS A 193 0.11 5.88 -3.70
N GLN A 194 -1.16 5.78 -4.08
CA GLN A 194 -2.14 6.85 -4.16
C GLN A 194 -3.56 6.35 -3.83
N LEU A 195 -4.46 7.30 -3.65
CA LEU A 195 -5.89 7.04 -3.70
C LEU A 195 -6.22 6.37 -5.05
N PRO A 196 -7.14 5.38 -5.10
CA PRO A 196 -7.57 4.74 -6.34
C PRO A 196 -8.48 5.71 -7.11
N CYS A 197 -7.91 6.86 -7.47
CA CYS A 197 -8.57 7.93 -8.15
C CYS A 197 -8.61 7.64 -9.64
N ASP A 198 -9.72 7.98 -10.24
CA ASP A 198 -9.90 7.91 -11.68
C ASP A 198 -9.34 9.20 -12.31
N ASP A 199 -8.77 9.06 -13.51
CA ASP A 199 -8.42 10.22 -14.33
C ASP A 199 -9.73 10.88 -14.81
N ILE A 200 -10.02 12.07 -14.28
CA ILE A 200 -11.25 12.81 -14.56
C ILE A 200 -10.92 14.04 -15.40
N ASP A 201 -11.17 13.93 -16.70
CA ASP A 201 -10.96 15.01 -17.68
C ASP A 201 -12.01 16.14 -17.57
N SER A 202 -13.20 15.82 -17.07
CA SER A 202 -14.28 16.78 -16.84
C SER A 202 -15.21 16.30 -15.74
N LEU A 203 -15.54 17.17 -14.79
CA LEU A 203 -16.44 16.88 -13.67
C LEU A 203 -17.67 17.78 -13.76
N ASP A 204 -18.83 17.17 -14.05
CA ASP A 204 -20.12 17.88 -14.00
C ASP A 204 -20.69 17.81 -12.58
N LEU A 205 -20.89 18.99 -11.98
CA LEU A 205 -21.44 19.12 -10.64
C LEU A 205 -22.97 19.09 -10.66
N TYR A 206 -23.61 19.48 -11.77
CA TYR A 206 -25.04 19.70 -11.80
C TYR A 206 -25.81 18.38 -11.86
N GLY A 207 -26.67 18.14 -10.86
CA GLY A 207 -27.46 16.91 -10.74
C GLY A 207 -26.66 15.66 -10.33
N ALA A 208 -25.34 15.78 -10.17
CA ALA A 208 -24.48 14.68 -9.74
C ALA A 208 -24.54 14.46 -8.21
N SER A 209 -24.37 13.20 -7.82
CA SER A 209 -24.34 12.74 -6.43
C SER A 209 -22.92 12.50 -5.96
N PHE A 210 -22.52 13.19 -4.90
CA PHE A 210 -21.18 13.15 -4.32
C PHE A 210 -21.21 12.45 -2.96
N CYS A 211 -20.16 11.71 -2.64
CA CYS A 211 -19.89 11.24 -1.29
C CYS A 211 -18.53 11.77 -0.85
N LEU A 212 -18.46 12.36 0.35
CA LEU A 212 -17.22 12.89 0.89
C LEU A 212 -16.59 11.91 1.88
N THR A 213 -15.27 11.73 1.79
CA THR A 213 -14.51 10.90 2.73
C THR A 213 -13.17 11.57 3.08
N GLY A 214 -12.68 11.36 4.31
CA GLY A 214 -11.45 12.00 4.77
C GLY A 214 -11.59 13.48 5.18
N ASN A 215 -10.48 14.09 5.57
CA ASN A 215 -10.37 15.47 6.04
C ASN A 215 -9.97 16.37 4.86
N PHE A 216 -10.67 17.49 4.74
CA PHE A 216 -10.57 18.41 3.61
C PHE A 216 -9.70 19.62 3.98
N VAL A 217 -8.83 20.04 3.06
CA VAL A 217 -8.01 21.24 3.17
C VAL A 217 -8.87 22.50 3.06
N LEU A 218 -9.90 22.46 2.22
CA LEU A 218 -10.91 23.52 2.04
C LEU A 218 -11.68 23.85 3.32
N GLY A 219 -11.62 22.99 4.34
CA GLY A 219 -12.21 23.22 5.65
C GLY A 219 -13.12 22.08 6.11
N LYS A 220 -14.12 22.40 6.93
CA LYS A 220 -15.06 21.40 7.44
C LYS A 220 -15.83 20.76 6.27
N ARG A 221 -16.12 19.46 6.36
CA ARG A 221 -16.94 18.74 5.37
C ARG A 221 -18.24 19.46 5.02
N SER A 222 -18.89 20.09 6.00
CA SER A 222 -20.10 20.89 5.81
C SER A 222 -19.93 22.06 4.83
N ILE A 223 -18.74 22.66 4.76
CA ILE A 223 -18.44 23.76 3.83
C ILE A 223 -18.30 23.20 2.41
N VAL A 224 -17.54 22.13 2.25
CA VAL A 224 -17.37 21.43 0.97
C VAL A 224 -18.72 20.91 0.46
N SER A 225 -19.54 20.33 1.34
CA SER A 225 -20.90 19.91 1.00
C SER A 225 -21.74 21.05 0.45
N LYS A 226 -21.71 22.21 1.13
CA LYS A 226 -22.45 23.39 0.69
C LYS A 226 -21.98 23.90 -0.66
N MET A 227 -20.67 23.94 -0.92
CA MET A 227 -20.13 24.35 -2.22
C MET A 227 -20.60 23.45 -3.37
N ILE A 228 -20.69 22.14 -3.13
CA ILE A 228 -21.22 21.18 -4.12
C ILE A 228 -22.72 21.40 -4.33
N GLU A 229 -23.48 21.59 -3.25
CA GLU A 229 -24.92 21.86 -3.30
C GLU A 229 -25.24 23.19 -4.01
N ASP A 230 -24.47 24.24 -3.74
CA ASP A 230 -24.59 25.55 -4.39
C ASP A 230 -24.27 25.47 -5.90
N ALA A 231 -23.42 24.52 -6.31
CA ALA A 231 -23.12 24.21 -7.70
C ALA A 231 -24.17 23.28 -8.38
N GLY A 232 -25.23 22.90 -7.66
CA GLY A 232 -26.33 22.08 -8.18
C GLY A 232 -26.15 20.57 -8.01
N GLY A 233 -25.13 20.13 -7.27
CA GLY A 233 -24.93 18.73 -6.91
C GLY A 233 -25.67 18.33 -5.63
N SER A 234 -25.59 17.05 -5.25
CA SER A 234 -26.09 16.55 -3.97
C SER A 234 -25.01 15.80 -3.22
N VAL A 235 -24.99 15.90 -1.88
CA VAL A 235 -23.98 15.20 -1.06
C VAL A 235 -24.64 14.15 -0.17
N THR A 236 -24.03 12.96 -0.16
CA THR A 236 -24.49 11.81 0.62
C THR A 236 -23.41 11.32 1.59
N ASP A 237 -23.87 10.87 2.76
CA ASP A 237 -22.97 10.40 3.82
C ASP A 237 -22.43 8.98 3.58
N ARG A 238 -23.03 8.23 2.67
CA ARG A 238 -22.65 6.84 2.37
C ARG A 238 -22.57 6.66 0.86
N VAL A 239 -21.59 5.88 0.41
CA VAL A 239 -21.54 5.41 -0.97
C VAL A 239 -22.75 4.53 -1.23
N THR A 240 -23.55 4.90 -2.22
CA THR A 240 -24.71 4.17 -2.73
C THR A 240 -24.49 3.81 -4.20
N GLN A 241 -25.33 2.95 -4.76
CA GLN A 241 -25.25 2.58 -6.18
C GLN A 241 -25.44 3.79 -7.12
N SER A 242 -26.19 4.79 -6.66
CA SER A 242 -26.45 6.06 -7.36
C SER A 242 -25.46 7.17 -7.05
N THR A 243 -24.32 6.86 -6.42
CA THR A 243 -23.26 7.85 -6.19
C THR A 243 -22.43 7.98 -7.47
N ASP A 244 -22.31 9.19 -7.99
CA ASP A 244 -21.52 9.47 -9.19
C ASP A 244 -20.04 9.70 -8.85
N TYR A 245 -19.76 10.37 -7.73
CA TYR A 245 -18.40 10.71 -7.32
C TYR A 245 -18.13 10.45 -5.84
N LEU A 246 -17.03 9.77 -5.52
CA LEU A 246 -16.46 9.70 -4.18
C LEU A 246 -15.25 10.64 -4.10
N VAL A 247 -15.37 11.73 -3.34
CA VAL A 247 -14.31 12.73 -3.17
C VAL A 247 -13.54 12.46 -1.89
N ILE A 248 -12.22 12.41 -2.01
CA ILE A 248 -11.30 12.14 -0.93
C ILE A 248 -10.56 13.42 -0.53
N GLY A 249 -10.67 13.80 0.73
CA GLY A 249 -10.02 14.98 1.28
C GLY A 249 -8.49 14.87 1.31
N GLY A 250 -7.80 15.97 0.97
CA GLY A 250 -6.35 16.02 0.79
C GLY A 250 -5.51 15.73 2.04
N LEU A 251 -6.09 15.82 3.24
CA LEU A 251 -5.40 15.51 4.50
C LEU A 251 -5.54 14.04 4.92
N SER A 252 -6.39 13.26 4.25
CA SER A 252 -6.61 11.84 4.56
C SER A 252 -6.03 10.90 3.52
N SER A 253 -5.41 11.42 2.46
CA SER A 253 -4.77 10.64 1.39
C SER A 253 -3.63 9.76 1.91
N ARG A 254 -2.85 10.27 2.87
CA ARG A 254 -1.61 9.64 3.35
C ARG A 254 -1.79 8.29 4.07
N ASP A 255 -2.93 8.04 4.70
CA ASP A 255 -3.19 6.81 5.49
C ASP A 255 -4.63 6.30 5.33
N TRP A 256 -5.25 6.53 4.17
CA TRP A 256 -6.70 6.35 4.00
C TRP A 256 -7.17 4.94 4.35
N ARG A 257 -6.37 3.91 4.01
CA ARG A 257 -6.66 2.48 4.22
C ARG A 257 -6.74 2.10 5.71
N TYR A 258 -5.98 2.78 6.58
CA TYR A 258 -5.93 2.48 8.02
C TYR A 258 -6.95 3.27 8.84
N SER A 259 -7.53 4.32 8.25
CA SER A 259 -8.56 5.15 8.87
C SER A 259 -9.96 4.54 8.74
N THR A 260 -10.90 4.96 9.60
CA THR A 260 -12.33 4.62 9.44
C THR A 260 -12.91 5.03 8.09
N HIS A 261 -12.22 5.92 7.35
CA HIS A 261 -12.58 6.41 6.04
C HIS A 261 -12.26 5.45 4.89
N GLY A 262 -11.38 4.45 5.09
CA GLY A 262 -11.02 3.48 4.06
C GLY A 262 -12.16 2.55 3.64
N ARG A 263 -13.11 2.30 4.54
CA ARG A 263 -14.31 1.49 4.24
C ARG A 263 -15.21 2.10 3.17
N LYS A 264 -15.23 3.43 3.01
CA LYS A 264 -16.02 4.08 1.94
C LYS A 264 -15.35 3.89 0.58
N ILE A 265 -14.02 3.96 0.55
CA ILE A 265 -13.22 3.83 -0.66
C ILE A 265 -13.25 2.38 -1.15
N GLU A 266 -13.04 1.40 -0.24
CA GLU A 266 -13.22 -0.03 -0.54
C GLU A 266 -14.61 -0.32 -1.12
N LYS A 267 -15.68 0.18 -0.47
CA LYS A 267 -17.04 -0.02 -0.96
C LYS A 267 -17.26 0.57 -2.37
N ALA A 268 -16.74 1.78 -2.63
CA ALA A 268 -16.89 2.40 -3.94
C ALA A 268 -16.20 1.58 -5.03
N ILE A 269 -15.00 1.06 -4.75
CA ILE A 269 -14.29 0.19 -5.68
C ILE A 269 -15.06 -1.11 -5.89
N ASP A 270 -15.51 -1.77 -4.82
CA ASP A 270 -16.25 -3.03 -4.91
C ASP A 270 -17.57 -2.88 -5.69
N ASP A 271 -18.34 -1.82 -5.43
CA ASP A 271 -19.60 -1.54 -6.13
C ASP A 271 -19.35 -1.21 -7.62
N ARG A 272 -18.25 -0.51 -7.93
CA ARG A 272 -17.80 -0.23 -9.30
C ARG A 272 -17.38 -1.50 -10.04
N ASP A 273 -16.48 -2.27 -9.43
CA ASP A 273 -15.90 -3.48 -10.00
C ASP A 273 -16.91 -4.62 -10.17
N SER A 274 -17.97 -4.64 -9.36
CA SER A 274 -19.09 -5.57 -9.50
C SER A 274 -20.18 -5.09 -10.46
N GLY A 275 -19.99 -3.93 -11.11
CA GLY A 275 -20.94 -3.34 -12.06
C GLY A 275 -22.23 -2.82 -11.43
N LYS A 276 -22.29 -2.70 -10.10
CA LYS A 276 -23.46 -2.17 -9.36
C LYS A 276 -23.51 -0.65 -9.34
N SER A 277 -22.37 -0.01 -9.56
CA SER A 277 -22.22 1.43 -9.60
C SER A 277 -21.22 1.82 -10.68
N SER A 278 -21.30 3.07 -11.14
CA SER A 278 -20.29 3.70 -12.01
C SER A 278 -19.53 4.81 -11.28
N VAL A 279 -19.52 4.75 -9.94
CA VAL A 279 -18.89 5.74 -9.08
C VAL A 279 -17.44 6.00 -9.48
N LYS A 280 -17.11 7.28 -9.68
CA LYS A 280 -15.75 7.74 -9.93
C LYS A 280 -15.12 8.21 -8.63
N ILE A 281 -13.89 7.83 -8.37
CA ILE A 281 -13.15 8.24 -7.17
C ILE A 281 -12.24 9.41 -7.55
N THR A 282 -12.29 10.50 -6.79
CA THR A 282 -11.55 11.72 -7.08
C THR A 282 -10.94 12.33 -5.83
N THR A 283 -9.95 13.20 -6.00
CA THR A 283 -9.39 14.00 -4.90
C THR A 283 -10.08 15.34 -4.76
N GLU A 284 -9.92 15.94 -3.58
CA GLU A 284 -10.28 17.33 -3.32
C GLU A 284 -9.61 18.31 -4.30
N ASP A 285 -8.36 18.06 -4.70
CA ASP A 285 -7.62 18.93 -5.61
C ASP A 285 -8.26 19.00 -7.00
N ILE A 286 -8.81 17.88 -7.48
CA ILE A 286 -9.57 17.85 -8.74
C ILE A 286 -10.91 18.57 -8.55
N LEU A 287 -11.64 18.29 -7.48
CA LEU A 287 -12.93 18.94 -7.19
C LEU A 287 -12.78 20.47 -7.14
N MET A 288 -11.72 20.97 -6.51
CA MET A 288 -11.44 22.41 -6.40
C MET A 288 -11.38 23.13 -7.75
N LYS A 289 -10.92 22.46 -8.81
CA LYS A 289 -10.83 23.06 -10.16
C LYS A 289 -12.19 23.36 -10.78
N TYR A 290 -13.22 22.66 -10.32
CA TYR A 290 -14.57 22.72 -10.90
C TYR A 290 -15.60 23.41 -9.98
N LEU A 291 -15.26 23.60 -8.70
CA LEU A 291 -16.12 24.37 -7.80
C LEU A 291 -16.12 25.86 -8.21
N PRO A 292 -17.27 26.54 -8.12
CA PRO A 292 -17.35 27.97 -8.38
C PRO A 292 -16.44 28.73 -7.41
N ALA A 293 -15.62 29.64 -7.96
CA ALA A 293 -14.78 30.52 -7.16
C ALA A 293 -15.67 31.35 -6.21
N SER A 294 -15.30 31.35 -4.92
CA SER A 294 -15.93 32.20 -3.90
C SER A 294 -15.59 33.67 -4.13
#